data_AF-A0A7S0D1A3-F1
#
_entry.id   AF-A0A7S0D1A3-F1
#
_cell.length_a   1.000
_cell.length_b   1.000
_cell.length_c   1.000
_cell.angle_alpha   90.00
_cell.angle_beta   90.00
_cell.angle_gamma   90.00
#
_symmetry.space_group_name_H-M   'P 1'
#
loop_
_entity.id
_entity.type
_entity.pdbx_description
1 polymer ?
#
loop_
_entity_poly.entity_id
_entity_poly.type
_entity_poly.pdbx_seq_one_letter_code
_entity_poly.pdbx_strand_id
1 'polypeptide(L)'
;HHFRSRASMSWRDTLFIWRGRFRRRDTTYPGEDDPSFDWQGTWIGVDAGGTLKPDAPEMEAFAEKGLPEFDVRGSLDPDRTDRTEGFSGEYRSDPDRKGEPGVGWQLDQGVGVGLTWFDDDEHRIRVDGDDVFAVGRNAFGPFVSAGVASGYSFQKFAMGPEGLSSAPSTESSSRVVVLARRYLDEKDARATMRLDEWAAEAKRDRKNGVKPWNVPAMASEKKRASHATPATKKRRTAERP
;
A
#
# COMPACT_ATOMS: atom_id res chain seq x y z
N HIS A 1 -14.54 8.04 37.53
CA HIS A 1 -14.23 7.29 36.30
C HIS A 1 -13.87 8.27 35.19
N HIS A 2 -12.57 8.46 34.92
CA HIS A 2 -12.11 9.26 33.78
C HIS A 2 -12.16 8.39 32.53
N PHE A 3 -13.12 8.66 31.64
CA PHE A 3 -13.06 8.16 30.27
C PHE A 3 -11.86 8.82 29.59
N ARG A 4 -10.78 8.05 29.37
CA ARG A 4 -9.74 8.46 28.43
C ARG A 4 -10.40 8.49 27.05
N SER A 5 -10.54 9.69 26.51
CA SER A 5 -10.72 9.88 25.06
C SER A 5 -9.68 9.02 24.35
N ARG A 6 -10.16 8.04 23.55
CA ARG A 6 -9.30 7.28 22.63
C ARG A 6 -8.67 8.35 21.72
N ALA A 7 -7.35 8.52 21.80
CA ALA A 7 -6.65 9.49 20.97
C ALA A 7 -7.06 9.29 19.50
N SER A 8 -7.48 10.36 18.84
CA SER A 8 -7.71 10.35 17.40
C SER A 8 -6.44 9.81 16.72
N MET A 9 -6.54 8.73 15.95
CA MET A 9 -5.39 8.23 15.17
C MET A 9 -4.86 9.38 14.30
N SER A 10 -3.60 9.75 14.48
CA SER A 10 -2.90 10.58 13.51
C SER A 10 -2.53 9.66 12.35
N TRP A 11 -3.38 9.61 11.32
CA TRP A 11 -3.18 8.74 10.15
C TRP A 11 -1.79 8.89 9.51
N ARG A 12 -1.13 10.04 9.70
CA ARG A 12 0.24 10.33 9.24
C ARG A 12 1.34 9.64 10.05
N ASP A 13 1.06 9.37 11.33
CA ASP A 13 1.99 8.70 12.25
C ASP A 13 1.76 7.19 12.30
N THR A 14 0.66 6.70 11.71
CA THR A 14 0.35 5.27 11.58
C THR A 14 0.96 4.68 10.31
N LEU A 15 1.56 3.50 10.43
CA LEU A 15 1.89 2.64 9.30
C LEU A 15 0.78 1.59 9.15
N PHE A 16 0.11 1.55 8.01
CA PHE A 16 -0.97 0.60 7.75
C PHE A 16 -0.38 -0.62 7.05
N ILE A 17 -0.43 -1.79 7.68
CA ILE A 17 0.13 -3.02 7.10
C ILE A 17 -1.04 -3.89 6.62
N TRP A 18 -1.06 -4.13 5.32
CA TRP A 18 -2.11 -4.84 4.61
C TRP A 18 -1.61 -6.22 4.28
N ARG A 19 -2.44 -7.23 4.49
CA ARG A 19 -2.16 -8.60 4.08
C ARG A 19 -3.36 -9.18 3.37
N GLY A 20 -3.14 -9.72 2.19
CA GLY A 20 -4.22 -10.29 1.41
C GLY A 20 -3.75 -11.15 0.25
N ARG A 21 -4.70 -11.89 -0.31
CA ARG A 21 -4.49 -12.63 -1.54
C ARG A 21 -4.62 -11.67 -2.71
N PHE A 22 -3.54 -11.52 -3.48
CA PHE A 22 -3.52 -10.78 -4.73
C PHE A 22 -3.59 -11.78 -5.87
N ARG A 23 -4.59 -11.64 -6.73
CA ARG A 23 -4.87 -12.55 -7.83
C ARG A 23 -4.94 -11.77 -9.12
N ARG A 24 -4.14 -12.18 -10.10
CA ARG A 24 -4.25 -11.77 -11.49
C ARG A 24 -5.10 -12.80 -12.24
N ARG A 25 -5.99 -12.32 -13.10
CA ARG A 25 -6.82 -13.11 -14.00
C ARG A 25 -6.56 -12.67 -15.43
N ASP A 26 -6.09 -13.63 -16.23
CA ASP A 26 -5.85 -13.48 -17.66
C ASP A 26 -6.94 -14.25 -18.41
N THR A 27 -7.82 -13.52 -19.08
CA THR A 27 -8.86 -14.08 -19.95
C THR A 27 -8.38 -14.03 -21.40
N THR A 28 -8.47 -15.17 -22.08
CA THR A 28 -8.13 -15.27 -23.52
C THR A 28 -9.36 -15.14 -24.42
N TYR A 29 -10.47 -14.61 -23.88
CA TYR A 29 -11.72 -14.47 -24.60
C TYR A 29 -11.65 -13.37 -25.67
N PRO A 30 -12.08 -13.63 -26.92
CA PRO A 30 -12.17 -12.57 -27.93
C PRO A 30 -13.19 -11.51 -27.47
N GLY A 31 -12.72 -10.28 -27.23
CA GLY A 31 -13.57 -9.15 -26.85
C GLY A 31 -13.86 -8.99 -25.36
N GLU A 32 -13.24 -9.79 -24.47
CA GLU A 32 -13.17 -9.47 -23.04
C GLU A 32 -11.91 -8.66 -22.71
N ASP A 33 -12.07 -7.73 -21.76
CA ASP A 33 -11.09 -6.73 -21.36
C ASP A 33 -9.75 -7.31 -20.87
N ASP A 34 -8.75 -6.42 -20.88
CA ASP A 34 -7.40 -6.63 -20.40
C ASP A 34 -7.31 -7.42 -19.07
N PRO A 35 -6.16 -8.07 -18.77
CA PRO A 35 -5.97 -8.80 -17.53
C PRO A 35 -6.42 -8.01 -16.31
N SER A 36 -7.20 -8.64 -15.45
CA SER A 36 -7.74 -8.01 -14.23
C SER A 36 -7.04 -8.51 -12.98
N PHE A 37 -7.19 -7.79 -11.88
CA PHE A 37 -6.77 -8.28 -10.58
C PHE A 37 -7.82 -8.05 -9.50
N ASP A 38 -7.73 -8.88 -8.46
CA ASP A 38 -8.39 -8.71 -7.18
C ASP A 38 -7.38 -8.86 -6.04
N TRP A 39 -7.42 -7.95 -5.07
CA TRP A 39 -6.63 -8.00 -3.86
C TRP A 39 -7.53 -7.89 -2.64
N GLN A 40 -7.65 -8.99 -1.90
CA GLN A 40 -8.59 -9.12 -0.79
C GLN A 40 -7.88 -9.55 0.47
N GLY A 41 -8.25 -8.94 1.60
CA GLY A 41 -7.66 -9.30 2.89
C GLY A 41 -8.01 -8.36 4.01
N THR A 42 -7.08 -8.19 4.95
CA THR A 42 -7.23 -7.36 6.15
C THR A 42 -6.01 -6.49 6.38
N TRP A 43 -6.18 -5.41 7.15
CA TRP A 43 -5.06 -4.54 7.50
C TRP A 43 -5.02 -4.22 9.00
N ILE A 44 -3.83 -3.89 9.48
CA ILE A 44 -3.55 -3.50 10.87
C ILE A 44 -2.79 -2.16 10.86
N GLY A 45 -3.27 -1.20 11.65
CA GLY A 45 -2.58 0.06 11.88
C GLY A 45 -1.58 -0.07 13.01
N VAL A 46 -0.30 0.21 12.74
CA VAL A 46 0.76 0.25 13.75
C VAL A 46 1.09 1.70 14.03
N ASP A 47 1.02 2.11 15.30
CA ASP A 47 1.56 3.41 15.71
C ASP A 47 3.07 3.37 15.49
N ALA A 48 3.53 4.07 14.45
CA ALA A 48 4.94 4.11 14.13
C ALA A 48 5.65 5.22 14.90
N GLY A 49 4.94 6.20 15.51
CA GLY A 49 5.54 7.30 16.28
C GLY A 49 6.67 8.05 15.57
N GLY A 50 6.72 7.99 14.23
CA GLY A 50 7.82 8.45 13.40
C GLY A 50 9.16 7.69 13.55
N THR A 51 9.15 6.50 14.16
CA THR A 51 10.27 5.57 14.24
C THR A 51 10.45 4.81 12.92
N LEU A 52 11.71 4.51 12.58
CA LEU A 52 12.11 3.77 11.37
C LEU A 52 11.86 2.25 11.44
N LYS A 53 11.40 1.76 12.59
CA LYS A 53 11.24 0.33 12.88
C LYS A 53 9.95 0.08 13.68
N PRO A 54 8.77 0.38 13.14
CA PRO A 54 7.56 -0.14 13.76
C PRO A 54 7.66 -1.67 13.76
N ASP A 55 7.41 -2.29 14.92
CA ASP A 55 7.28 -3.73 15.01
C ASP A 55 6.05 -4.12 14.16
N ALA A 56 6.31 -4.67 12.98
CA ALA A 56 5.23 -5.16 12.14
C ALA A 56 4.51 -6.29 12.88
N PRO A 57 3.17 -6.38 12.79
CA PRO A 57 2.41 -7.45 13.42
C PRO A 57 2.95 -8.79 12.97
N GLU A 58 2.98 -9.74 13.90
CA GLU A 58 3.26 -11.13 13.56
C GLU A 58 2.17 -11.67 12.62
N MET A 59 2.51 -12.70 11.84
CA MET A 59 1.63 -13.22 10.79
C MET A 59 0.29 -13.71 11.34
N GLU A 60 0.30 -14.22 12.57
CA GLU A 60 -0.86 -14.72 13.31
C GLU A 60 -1.87 -13.61 13.63
N ALA A 61 -1.41 -12.36 13.77
CA ALA A 61 -2.30 -11.22 14.05
C ALA A 61 -3.33 -11.04 12.93
N PHE A 62 -2.97 -11.34 11.67
CA PHE A 62 -3.89 -11.25 10.53
C PHE A 62 -4.92 -12.38 10.46
N ALA A 63 -4.86 -13.37 11.34
CA ALA A 63 -5.88 -14.42 11.46
C ALA A 63 -6.99 -14.06 12.47
N GLU A 64 -6.86 -12.92 13.17
CA GLU A 64 -7.86 -12.45 14.11
C GLU A 64 -9.19 -12.12 13.42
N LYS A 65 -10.30 -12.50 14.07
CA LYS A 65 -11.65 -12.19 13.57
C LYS A 65 -11.99 -10.73 13.84
N GLY A 66 -12.63 -10.08 12.86
CA GLY A 66 -13.12 -8.71 13.00
C GLY A 66 -12.06 -7.63 12.73
N LEU A 67 -10.92 -7.99 12.12
CA LEU A 67 -10.01 -7.00 11.56
C LEU A 67 -10.68 -6.22 10.42
N PRO A 68 -10.30 -4.95 10.21
CA PRO A 68 -10.73 -4.18 9.05
C PRO A 68 -10.38 -4.92 7.74
N GLU A 69 -11.37 -5.02 6.86
CA GLU A 69 -11.24 -5.71 5.57
C GLU A 69 -10.90 -4.76 4.43
N PHE A 70 -10.40 -5.31 3.33
CA PHE A 70 -10.28 -4.62 2.06
C PHE A 70 -10.55 -5.56 0.88
N ASP A 71 -11.08 -4.99 -0.21
CA ASP A 71 -11.29 -5.63 -1.50
C ASP A 71 -11.00 -4.59 -2.59
N VAL A 72 -9.81 -4.66 -3.16
CA VAL A 72 -9.36 -3.77 -4.22
C VAL A 72 -9.34 -4.53 -5.53
N ARG A 73 -9.98 -3.97 -6.55
CA ARG A 73 -10.08 -4.57 -7.89
C ARG A 73 -9.57 -3.60 -8.93
N GLY A 74 -9.09 -4.14 -10.04
CA GLY A 74 -8.52 -3.32 -11.08
C GLY A 74 -8.08 -4.09 -12.30
N SER A 75 -7.33 -3.39 -13.14
CA SER A 75 -6.76 -3.93 -14.38
C SER A 75 -5.25 -3.83 -14.36
N LEU A 76 -4.64 -4.61 -15.23
CA LEU A 76 -3.23 -4.53 -15.56
C LEU A 76 -2.98 -3.32 -16.46
N ASP A 77 -1.89 -2.60 -16.22
CA ASP A 77 -1.41 -1.55 -17.11
C ASP A 77 -0.67 -2.22 -18.29
N PRO A 78 -1.25 -2.26 -19.51
CA PRO A 78 -0.72 -3.04 -20.63
C PRO A 78 0.57 -2.44 -21.19
N ASP A 79 0.76 -1.13 -21.06
CA ASP A 79 1.94 -0.42 -21.56
C ASP A 79 3.17 -0.63 -20.66
N ARG A 80 2.95 -1.12 -19.44
CA ARG A 80 3.98 -1.24 -18.40
C ARG A 80 4.14 -2.63 -17.83
N THR A 81 3.42 -3.61 -18.37
CA THR A 81 3.55 -5.00 -17.98
C THR A 81 3.97 -5.85 -19.16
N ASP A 82 5.14 -6.48 -19.04
CA ASP A 82 5.49 -7.57 -19.94
C ASP A 82 4.59 -8.77 -19.64
N ARG A 83 3.63 -9.03 -20.53
CA ARG A 83 2.69 -10.16 -20.42
C ARG A 83 3.40 -11.52 -20.45
N THR A 84 4.68 -11.57 -20.83
CA THR A 84 5.48 -12.80 -20.90
C THR A 84 6.20 -13.16 -19.58
N GLU A 85 6.30 -12.25 -18.61
CA GLU A 85 7.10 -12.43 -17.38
C GLU A 85 6.32 -12.95 -16.13
N GLY A 86 5.16 -13.60 -16.33
CA GLY A 86 4.40 -14.19 -15.22
C GLY A 86 3.64 -13.17 -14.37
N PHE A 87 3.56 -13.36 -13.04
CA PHE A 87 2.72 -12.55 -12.12
C PHE A 87 3.23 -11.12 -11.90
N SER A 88 4.48 -10.82 -12.26
CA SER A 88 5.04 -9.47 -12.18
C SER A 88 4.29 -8.52 -13.13
N GLY A 89 4.21 -7.24 -12.75
CA GLY A 89 3.50 -6.24 -13.54
C GLY A 89 3.06 -5.01 -12.75
N GLU A 90 2.55 -4.02 -13.48
CA GLU A 90 1.91 -2.84 -12.92
C GLU A 90 0.38 -2.98 -13.05
N TYR A 91 -0.30 -2.72 -11.94
CA TYR A 91 -1.74 -2.87 -11.77
C TYR A 91 -2.33 -1.54 -11.30
N ARG A 92 -3.54 -1.23 -11.75
CA ARG A 92 -4.25 0.01 -11.38
C ARG A 92 -5.66 -0.31 -10.91
N SER A 93 -6.04 0.27 -9.77
CA SER A 93 -7.42 0.17 -9.27
C SER A 93 -8.44 0.68 -10.28
N ASP A 94 -9.56 -0.02 -10.38
CA ASP A 94 -10.68 0.32 -11.26
C ASP A 94 -11.42 1.56 -10.70
N PRO A 95 -11.41 2.71 -11.40
CA PRO A 95 -12.10 3.91 -10.93
C PRO A 95 -13.62 3.77 -10.96
N ASP A 96 -14.17 2.88 -11.78
CA ASP A 96 -15.63 2.75 -11.98
C ASP A 96 -16.30 2.00 -10.84
N ARG A 97 -15.53 1.29 -10.02
CA ARG A 97 -16.01 0.55 -8.84
C ARG A 97 -16.03 1.36 -7.55
N LYS A 98 -15.62 2.62 -7.61
CA LYS A 98 -15.57 3.51 -6.45
C LYS A 98 -16.96 3.70 -5.85
N GLY A 99 -17.09 3.52 -4.53
CA GLY A 99 -18.36 3.63 -3.82
C GLY A 99 -19.26 2.40 -3.90
N GLU A 100 -18.83 1.31 -4.56
CA GLU A 100 -19.54 0.03 -4.47
C GLU A 100 -19.49 -0.52 -3.03
N PRO A 101 -20.61 -0.98 -2.47
CA PRO A 101 -20.61 -1.61 -1.15
C PRO A 101 -19.66 -2.82 -1.10
N GLY A 102 -18.73 -2.81 -0.15
CA GLY A 102 -17.77 -3.89 0.01
C GLY A 102 -16.53 -3.79 -0.89
N VAL A 103 -16.35 -2.68 -1.61
CA VAL A 103 -15.14 -2.37 -2.39
C VAL A 103 -14.33 -1.27 -1.68
N GLY A 104 -13.01 -1.35 -1.81
CA GLY A 104 -12.07 -0.43 -1.19
C GLY A 104 -11.51 -1.02 0.10
N TRP A 105 -11.56 -0.25 1.19
CA TRP A 105 -10.98 -0.63 2.47
C TRP A 105 -11.75 -0.04 3.66
N GLN A 106 -11.87 -0.83 4.72
CA GLN A 106 -12.57 -0.43 5.93
C GLN A 106 -11.68 0.38 6.84
N LEU A 107 -12.25 1.35 7.56
CA LEU A 107 -11.58 2.04 8.65
C LEU A 107 -12.57 2.56 9.70
N ASP A 108 -12.21 2.43 10.97
CA ASP A 108 -12.92 3.10 12.08
C ASP A 108 -12.19 4.40 12.41
N GLN A 109 -12.86 5.53 12.14
CA GLN A 109 -12.31 6.86 12.39
C GLN A 109 -12.43 7.29 13.87
N GLY A 110 -13.01 6.47 14.75
CA GLY A 110 -13.20 6.79 16.15
C GLY A 110 -14.34 7.79 16.42
N VAL A 111 -15.21 8.03 15.42
CA VAL A 111 -16.36 8.94 15.52
C VAL A 111 -17.66 8.25 15.97
N GLY A 112 -17.56 7.02 16.45
CA GLY A 112 -18.68 6.26 17.02
C GLY A 112 -19.59 5.55 16.02
N VAL A 113 -19.21 5.53 14.73
CA VAL A 113 -19.96 4.85 13.65
C VAL A 113 -19.42 3.46 13.31
N GLY A 114 -18.28 3.06 13.90
CA GLY A 114 -17.61 1.80 13.62
C GLY A 114 -16.85 1.82 12.28
N LEU A 115 -16.64 0.64 11.70
CA LEU A 115 -15.93 0.47 10.44
C LEU A 115 -16.77 1.00 9.27
N THR A 116 -16.16 1.86 8.44
CA THR A 116 -16.76 2.38 7.20
C THR A 116 -15.84 2.13 6.02
N TRP A 117 -16.40 1.89 4.84
CA TRP A 117 -15.64 1.69 3.60
C TRP A 117 -15.16 3.03 3.02
N PHE A 118 -13.91 3.01 2.55
CA PHE A 118 -13.23 4.09 1.84
C PHE A 118 -12.60 3.55 0.57
N ASP A 119 -12.39 4.44 -0.39
CA ASP A 119 -11.75 4.11 -1.66
C ASP A 119 -10.48 4.93 -1.87
N ASP A 120 -9.61 4.42 -2.72
CA ASP A 120 -8.51 5.19 -3.26
C ASP A 120 -8.94 5.89 -4.56
N ASP A 121 -8.61 7.18 -4.70
CA ASP A 121 -8.83 7.93 -5.95
C ASP A 121 -7.87 7.46 -7.04
N GLU A 122 -6.64 7.13 -6.64
CA GLU A 122 -5.63 6.49 -7.46
C GLU A 122 -4.90 5.45 -6.62
N HIS A 123 -4.74 4.24 -7.15
CA HIS A 123 -3.90 3.22 -6.53
C HIS A 123 -3.21 2.42 -7.62
N ARG A 124 -1.90 2.60 -7.74
CA ARG A 124 -1.05 1.88 -8.68
C ARG A 124 -0.10 0.98 -7.92
N ILE A 125 -0.08 -0.30 -8.27
CA ILE A 125 0.68 -1.35 -7.59
C ILE A 125 1.63 -1.96 -8.60
N ARG A 126 2.89 -2.12 -8.22
CA ARG A 126 3.91 -2.80 -9.01
C ARG A 126 4.40 -4.02 -8.25
N VAL A 127 4.37 -5.18 -8.91
CA VAL A 127 4.96 -6.42 -8.43
C VAL A 127 6.19 -6.72 -9.27
N ASP A 128 7.37 -6.72 -8.64
CA ASP A 128 8.66 -7.03 -9.26
C ASP A 128 9.25 -8.27 -8.59
N GLY A 129 8.93 -9.46 -9.11
CA GLY A 129 9.27 -10.71 -8.43
C GLY A 129 8.60 -10.76 -7.06
N ASP A 130 9.40 -10.83 -5.99
CA ASP A 130 8.91 -10.86 -4.60
C ASP A 130 8.69 -9.47 -3.99
N ASP A 131 9.07 -8.41 -4.67
CA ASP A 131 8.90 -7.05 -4.16
C ASP A 131 7.61 -6.42 -4.65
N VAL A 132 6.95 -5.69 -3.76
CA VAL A 132 5.70 -4.98 -4.08
C VAL A 132 5.83 -3.52 -3.68
N PHE A 133 5.48 -2.63 -4.60
CA PHE A 133 5.46 -1.19 -4.38
C PHE A 133 4.11 -0.64 -4.78
N ALA A 134 3.66 0.41 -4.11
CA ALA A 134 2.48 1.13 -4.57
C ALA A 134 2.60 2.62 -4.31
N VAL A 135 1.92 3.40 -5.15
CA VAL A 135 1.68 4.83 -4.95
C VAL A 135 0.20 5.08 -5.15
N GLY A 136 -0.31 6.12 -4.53
CA GLY A 136 -1.70 6.49 -4.70
C GLY A 136 -2.12 7.69 -3.89
N ARG A 137 -3.43 7.96 -3.93
CA ARG A 137 -4.05 9.10 -3.28
C ARG A 137 -5.50 8.77 -2.93
N ASN A 138 -5.96 9.33 -1.83
CA ASN A 138 -7.35 9.30 -1.44
C ASN A 138 -7.70 10.54 -0.59
N ALA A 139 -8.89 10.55 0.00
CA ALA A 139 -9.37 11.65 0.85
C ALA A 139 -8.47 11.99 2.06
N PHE A 140 -7.61 11.06 2.50
CA PHE A 140 -6.66 11.29 3.61
C PHE A 140 -5.33 11.89 3.13
N GLY A 141 -5.04 11.80 1.83
CA GLY A 141 -3.85 12.37 1.21
C GLY A 141 -3.12 11.39 0.27
N PRO A 142 -1.96 11.81 -0.27
CA PRO A 142 -1.08 10.94 -1.03
C PRO A 142 -0.42 9.90 -0.13
N PHE A 143 -0.10 8.74 -0.70
CA PHE A 143 0.59 7.67 0.00
C PHE A 143 1.62 6.95 -0.87
N VAL A 144 2.60 6.35 -0.20
CA VAL A 144 3.52 5.37 -0.77
C VAL A 144 3.45 4.07 0.01
N SER A 145 3.76 2.97 -0.65
CA SER A 145 3.77 1.65 -0.03
C SER A 145 4.93 0.79 -0.50
N ALA A 146 5.43 -0.05 0.40
CA ALA A 146 6.47 -1.04 0.12
C ALA A 146 6.17 -2.34 0.87
N GLY A 147 6.44 -3.47 0.22
CA GLY A 147 5.97 -4.76 0.66
C GLY A 147 6.64 -5.93 -0.05
N VAL A 148 6.14 -7.13 0.25
CA VAL A 148 6.57 -8.38 -0.36
C VAL A 148 5.40 -9.22 -0.83
N ALA A 149 5.62 -9.97 -1.90
CA ALA A 149 4.77 -11.05 -2.35
C ALA A 149 5.44 -12.38 -1.97
N SER A 150 4.64 -13.34 -1.49
CA SER A 150 5.10 -14.68 -1.17
C SER A 150 4.06 -15.73 -1.57
N GLY A 151 4.53 -16.98 -1.69
CA GLY A 151 3.75 -18.06 -2.27
C GLY A 151 3.46 -17.82 -3.76
N TYR A 152 3.02 -18.88 -4.43
CA TYR A 152 2.54 -18.80 -5.80
C TYR A 152 1.55 -19.94 -6.03
N SER A 153 0.41 -19.64 -6.63
CA SER A 153 -0.54 -20.63 -7.11
C SER A 153 -1.01 -20.25 -8.50
N PHE A 154 -1.03 -21.22 -9.41
CA PHE A 154 -1.55 -21.07 -10.76
C PHE A 154 -2.72 -22.01 -10.99
N GLN A 155 -3.76 -21.53 -11.65
CA GLN A 155 -4.91 -22.32 -12.06
C GLN A 155 -5.28 -21.93 -13.49
N LYS A 156 -5.50 -22.93 -14.35
CA LYS A 156 -5.98 -22.75 -15.71
C LYS A 156 -7.30 -23.51 -15.86
N PHE A 157 -8.34 -22.77 -16.23
CA PHE A 157 -9.64 -23.34 -16.57
C PHE A 157 -9.83 -23.24 -18.07
N ALA A 158 -9.86 -24.37 -18.77
CA ALA A 158 -10.20 -24.43 -20.17
C ALA A 158 -11.72 -24.62 -20.32
N MET A 159 -12.35 -23.74 -21.10
CA MET A 159 -13.78 -23.81 -21.41
C MET A 159 -13.93 -24.46 -22.79
N GLY A 160 -13.90 -25.80 -22.86
CA GLY A 160 -14.04 -26.56 -24.10
C GLY A 160 -13.74 -28.06 -23.92
N PRO A 161 -14.01 -28.91 -24.94
CA PRO A 161 -13.62 -30.31 -24.91
C PRO A 161 -12.10 -30.44 -24.72
N GLU A 162 -11.68 -31.38 -23.87
CA GLU A 162 -10.25 -31.66 -23.66
C GLU A 162 -9.56 -31.94 -24.99
N GLY A 163 -8.47 -31.21 -25.30
CA GLY A 163 -7.61 -31.48 -26.47
C GLY A 163 -7.62 -30.44 -27.60
N LEU A 164 -8.47 -29.41 -27.56
CA LEU A 164 -8.40 -28.29 -28.53
C LEU A 164 -7.52 -27.17 -27.98
N SER A 165 -6.33 -26.96 -28.57
CA SER A 165 -5.37 -25.93 -28.11
C SER A 165 -5.84 -24.48 -28.31
N SER A 166 -7.00 -24.27 -28.94
CA SER A 166 -7.60 -22.98 -29.26
C SER A 166 -8.87 -22.67 -28.46
N ALA A 167 -9.23 -23.51 -27.48
CA ALA A 167 -10.39 -23.23 -26.63
C ALA A 167 -10.11 -22.02 -25.72
N PRO A 168 -11.10 -21.13 -25.50
CA PRO A 168 -10.96 -20.05 -24.54
C PRO A 168 -10.59 -20.60 -23.16
N SER A 169 -9.68 -19.91 -22.50
CA SER A 169 -9.24 -20.28 -21.16
C SER A 169 -9.12 -19.06 -20.27
N THR A 170 -9.41 -19.29 -18.99
CA THR A 170 -9.13 -18.34 -17.92
C THR A 170 -7.94 -18.88 -17.15
N GLU A 171 -6.86 -18.12 -17.18
CA GLU A 171 -5.70 -18.36 -16.34
C GLU A 171 -5.76 -17.44 -15.14
N SER A 172 -5.45 -17.97 -13.96
CA SER A 172 -5.34 -17.17 -12.76
C SER A 172 -4.07 -17.52 -12.01
N SER A 173 -3.36 -16.48 -11.61
CA SER A 173 -2.17 -16.59 -10.78
C SER A 173 -2.41 -15.79 -9.52
N SER A 174 -1.99 -16.31 -8.36
CA SER A 174 -2.14 -15.59 -7.10
C SER A 174 -0.96 -15.76 -6.16
N ARG A 175 -0.71 -14.70 -5.40
CA ARG A 175 0.30 -14.63 -4.34
C ARG A 175 -0.33 -14.01 -3.08
N VAL A 176 0.31 -14.22 -1.94
CA VAL A 176 -0.01 -13.48 -0.72
C VAL A 176 0.86 -12.24 -0.70
N VAL A 177 0.24 -11.06 -0.66
CA VAL A 177 0.94 -9.77 -0.60
C VAL A 177 0.82 -9.22 0.81
N VAL A 178 1.95 -8.80 1.36
CA VAL A 178 2.04 -7.99 2.58
C VAL A 178 2.62 -6.63 2.20
N LEU A 179 1.83 -5.57 2.37
CA LEU A 179 2.15 -4.23 1.87
C LEU A 179 1.95 -3.21 2.99
N ALA A 180 2.99 -2.44 3.32
CA ALA A 180 2.84 -1.36 4.29
C ALA A 180 2.64 -0.03 3.57
N ARG A 181 1.57 0.70 3.92
CA ARG A 181 1.18 1.99 3.37
C ARG A 181 1.50 3.10 4.37
N ARG A 182 2.09 4.18 3.86
CA ARG A 182 2.40 5.41 4.58
C ARG A 182 1.73 6.60 3.92
N TYR A 183 0.91 7.34 4.67
CA TYR A 183 0.37 8.62 4.23
C TYR A 183 1.42 9.72 4.35
N LEU A 184 1.38 10.65 3.40
CA LEU A 184 2.34 11.71 3.23
C LEU A 184 1.70 13.09 3.44
N ASP A 185 2.54 14.10 3.71
CA ASP A 185 2.14 15.49 3.52
C ASP A 185 2.11 15.82 2.03
N GLU A 186 1.25 16.74 1.59
CA GLU A 186 1.21 17.18 0.20
C GLU A 186 2.53 17.81 -0.27
N LYS A 187 3.33 18.34 0.67
CA LYS A 187 4.64 18.94 0.38
C LYS A 187 5.79 17.94 0.40
N ASP A 188 5.53 16.69 0.79
CA ASP A 188 6.54 15.63 0.75
C ASP A 188 6.93 15.35 -0.70
N ALA A 189 8.22 15.26 -1.00
CA ALA A 189 8.67 15.02 -2.37
C ALA A 189 8.07 13.73 -2.97
N ARG A 190 7.83 12.72 -2.11
CA ARG A 190 7.25 11.43 -2.50
C ARG A 190 5.79 11.54 -2.93
N ALA A 191 5.07 12.60 -2.54
CA ALA A 191 3.65 12.80 -2.87
C ALA A 191 3.38 12.98 -4.37
N THR A 192 4.43 13.26 -5.15
CA THR A 192 4.37 13.48 -6.61
C THR A 192 5.18 12.46 -7.41
N MET A 193 5.82 11.51 -6.73
CA MET A 193 6.64 10.49 -7.39
C MET A 193 5.78 9.56 -8.22
N ARG A 194 6.32 9.19 -9.39
CA ARG A 194 5.76 8.08 -10.15
C ARG A 194 6.09 6.74 -9.49
N LEU A 195 5.32 5.70 -9.81
CA LEU A 195 5.50 4.36 -9.27
C LEU A 195 6.90 3.78 -9.55
N ASP A 196 7.45 4.02 -10.75
CA ASP A 196 8.78 3.58 -11.15
C ASP A 196 9.89 4.29 -10.37
N GLU A 197 9.74 5.60 -10.15
CA GLU A 197 10.66 6.40 -9.34
C GLU A 197 10.63 5.94 -7.87
N TRP A 198 9.42 5.73 -7.34
CA TRP A 198 9.22 5.23 -5.98
C TRP A 198 9.83 3.83 -5.80
N ALA A 199 9.58 2.91 -6.73
CA ALA A 199 10.13 1.56 -6.67
C ALA A 199 11.67 1.58 -6.68
N ALA A 200 12.28 2.44 -7.53
CA ALA A 200 13.72 2.60 -7.57
C ALA A 200 14.29 3.16 -6.24
N GLU A 201 13.63 4.16 -5.66
CA GLU A 201 14.02 4.75 -4.38
C GLU A 201 13.94 3.75 -3.22
N ALA A 202 12.81 3.05 -3.09
CA ALA A 202 12.61 2.05 -2.04
C ALA A 202 13.59 0.88 -2.17
N LYS A 203 13.93 0.45 -3.39
CA LYS A 203 14.93 -0.59 -3.64
C LYS A 203 16.35 -0.15 -3.31
N ARG A 204 16.73 1.08 -3.68
CA ARG A 204 18.07 1.64 -3.42
C ARG A 204 18.42 1.61 -1.92
N ASP A 205 17.44 1.92 -1.08
CA ASP A 205 17.61 2.03 0.36
C ASP A 205 17.54 0.67 1.08
N ARG A 206 17.17 -0.40 0.38
CA ARG A 206 16.95 -1.72 0.96
C ARG A 206 18.26 -2.44 1.23
N LYS A 207 18.35 -3.02 2.43
CA LYS A 207 19.43 -3.93 2.84
C LYS A 207 18.87 -5.35 3.00
N ASN A 208 19.71 -6.35 2.73
CA ASN A 208 19.34 -7.76 2.90
C ASN A 208 18.84 -8.02 4.33
N GLY A 209 17.73 -8.77 4.46
CA GLY A 209 17.11 -9.09 5.74
C GLY A 209 16.27 -7.97 6.38
N VAL A 210 16.20 -6.78 5.77
CA VAL A 210 15.34 -5.68 6.23
C VAL A 210 13.98 -5.75 5.51
N LYS A 211 12.90 -5.69 6.28
CA LYS A 211 11.53 -5.60 5.75
C LYS A 211 11.41 -4.36 4.84
N PRO A 212 10.75 -4.43 3.67
CA PRO A 212 10.74 -3.31 2.71
C PRO A 212 10.20 -1.98 3.25
N TRP A 213 9.38 -2.02 4.29
CA TRP A 213 8.83 -0.82 4.94
C TRP A 213 9.66 -0.27 6.10
N ASN A 214 10.79 -0.92 6.43
CA ASN A 214 11.75 -0.46 7.44
C ASN A 214 12.95 0.26 6.81
N VAL A 215 12.80 0.74 5.57
CA VAL A 215 13.81 1.54 4.86
C VAL A 215 13.65 3.04 5.17
N PRO A 216 14.74 3.84 5.12
CA PRO A 216 14.68 5.29 5.31
C PRO A 216 13.61 5.99 4.46
N ALA A 217 13.45 5.60 3.19
CA ALA A 217 12.43 6.14 2.29
C ALA A 217 10.97 5.91 2.74
N MET A 218 10.71 5.04 3.72
CA MET A 218 9.37 4.78 4.31
C MET A 218 9.14 5.48 5.65
N ALA A 219 10.12 6.25 6.14
CA ALA A 219 9.96 7.05 7.36
C ALA A 219 8.91 8.15 7.16
N SER A 220 8.26 8.58 8.26
CA SER A 220 7.70 9.94 8.26
C SER A 220 8.84 10.92 8.13
N GLU A 221 8.65 11.96 7.30
CA GLU A 221 9.43 13.17 7.52
C GLU A 221 9.26 13.56 8.99
N LYS A 222 10.37 13.60 9.75
CA LYS A 222 10.37 14.31 11.02
C LYS A 222 9.87 15.69 10.68
N LYS A 223 8.79 16.16 11.32
CA LYS A 223 8.44 17.60 11.37
C LYS A 223 9.78 18.31 11.44
N ARG A 224 10.19 19.00 10.38
CA ARG A 224 11.37 19.87 10.45
C ARG A 224 11.11 20.69 11.70
N ALA A 225 11.93 20.51 12.74
CA ALA A 225 11.91 21.42 13.86
C ALA A 225 11.99 22.78 13.18
N SER A 226 10.94 23.59 13.32
CA SER A 226 10.98 24.97 12.89
C SER A 226 12.30 25.47 13.41
N HIS A 227 13.19 25.90 12.51
CA HIS A 227 14.42 26.56 12.91
C HIS A 227 13.96 27.77 13.70
N ALA A 228 13.86 27.63 15.01
CA ALA A 228 13.96 28.73 15.93
C ALA A 228 15.35 29.28 15.62
N THR A 229 15.36 30.38 14.89
CA THR A 229 16.53 31.23 14.69
C THR A 229 17.27 31.29 16.01
N PRO A 230 18.56 30.91 16.09
CA PRO A 230 19.29 31.03 17.33
C PRO A 230 19.24 32.50 17.71
N ALA A 231 18.61 32.81 18.85
CA ALA A 231 18.62 34.14 19.40
C ALA A 231 20.09 34.53 19.57
N THR A 232 20.55 35.49 18.77
CA THR A 232 21.88 36.05 18.85
C THR A 232 22.07 36.54 20.28
N LYS A 233 22.87 35.83 21.08
CA LYS A 233 23.30 36.29 22.40
C LYS A 233 24.02 37.63 22.18
N LYS A 234 23.31 38.75 22.45
CA LYS A 234 23.95 40.05 22.63
C LYS A 234 24.89 39.89 23.83
N ARG A 235 26.18 39.84 23.52
CA ARG A 235 27.28 39.87 24.48
C ARG A 235 27.14 41.20 25.25
N ARG A 236 26.78 41.11 26.53
CA ARG A 236 26.91 42.22 27.49
C ARG A 236 28.41 42.47 27.66
N THR A 237 28.94 43.50 27.03
CA THR A 237 30.18 44.13 27.49
C THR A 237 29.85 44.87 28.77
N ALA A 238 30.41 44.39 29.87
CA ALA A 238 30.50 45.14 31.11
C ALA A 238 31.69 46.08 30.95
N GLU A 239 31.43 47.38 31.01
CA GLU A 239 32.44 48.37 31.38
C GLU A 239 32.00 49.01 32.69
N ARG A 240 32.84 48.80 33.71
CA ARG A 240 33.02 49.58 34.93
C ARG A 240 34.47 49.38 35.35
N PRO A 241 35.11 50.32 36.06
CA PRO A 241 34.54 51.45 36.80
C PRO A 241 34.63 52.80 36.10
#